data_AF-A0A0D0X837-F1
#
_entry.id   AF-A0A0D0X837-F1
#
_cell.length_a   1.000
_cell.length_b   1.000
_cell.length_c   1.000
_cell.angle_alpha   90.00
_cell.angle_beta   90.00
_cell.angle_gamma   90.00
#
_symmetry.space_group_name_H-M   'P 1'
#
loop_
_entity.id
_entity.type
_entity.pdbx_description
1 polymer ?
#
loop_
_entity_poly.entity_id
_entity_poly.type
_entity_poly.pdbx_seq_one_letter_code
_entity_poly.pdbx_strand_id
1 'polypeptide(L)'
;MNPLVMVGDVLTLQPCDYCIGQVVLRLKVTYVPRYANFLASRWVRLEGLELRPDGTPGRERVVMVRVQAIRDSPPVRPGPEVRGR
;
A
#
# COMPACT_ATOMS: atom_id res chain seq x y z
N MET A 1 7.85 -13.60 11.82
CA MET A 1 8.24 -12.34 11.16
C MET A 1 6.96 -11.56 10.90
N ASN A 2 6.83 -10.32 11.37
CA ASN A 2 5.64 -9.51 11.04
C ASN A 2 5.69 -9.13 9.55
N PRO A 3 4.59 -9.23 8.81
CA PRO A 3 4.57 -8.83 7.41
C PRO A 3 4.78 -7.31 7.30
N LEU A 4 5.51 -6.90 6.27
CA LEU A 4 5.79 -5.47 6.01
C LEU A 4 4.54 -4.70 5.60
N VAL A 5 3.57 -5.38 4.99
CA VAL A 5 2.31 -4.82 4.53
C VAL A 5 1.21 -5.87 4.64
N MET A 6 0.01 -5.44 5.00
CA MET A 6 -1.19 -6.26 5.14
C MET A 6 -2.37 -5.63 4.41
N VAL A 7 -3.44 -6.40 4.20
CA VAL A 7 -4.72 -5.85 3.73
C VAL A 7 -5.28 -4.88 4.78
N GLY A 8 -5.77 -3.74 4.33
CA GLY A 8 -6.27 -2.64 5.16
C GLY A 8 -5.24 -1.55 5.46
N ASP A 9 -3.95 -1.84 5.27
CA ASP A 9 -2.88 -0.86 5.43
C ASP A 9 -3.03 0.30 4.43
N VAL A 10 -2.64 1.50 4.85
CA VAL A 10 -2.54 2.66 3.98
C VAL A 10 -1.07 3.00 3.77
N LEU A 11 -0.64 2.94 2.51
CA LEU A 11 0.70 3.36 2.07
C LEU A 11 0.65 4.75 1.47
N THR A 12 1.65 5.58 1.76
CA THR A 12 1.92 6.83 1.03
C THR A 12 3.19 6.65 0.22
N LEU A 13 3.07 6.67 -1.10
CA LEU A 13 4.15 6.36 -2.04
C LEU A 13 4.52 7.59 -2.85
N GLN A 14 5.79 7.94 -2.90
CA GLN A 14 6.30 8.95 -3.82
C GLN A 14 6.30 8.41 -5.26
N PRO A 15 6.31 9.28 -6.28
CA PRO A 15 6.36 8.83 -7.68
C PRO A 15 7.49 7.84 -7.99
N CYS A 16 8.64 7.93 -7.30
CA CYS A 16 9.79 7.04 -7.49
C CYS A 16 9.69 5.68 -6.75
N ASP A 17 8.70 5.55 -5.87
CA ASP A 17 8.50 4.36 -5.02
C ASP A 17 7.67 3.28 -5.71
N TYR A 18 7.03 3.59 -6.84
CA TYR A 18 6.23 2.64 -7.60
C TYR A 18 6.39 2.79 -9.11
N CYS A 19 6.24 1.69 -9.85
CA CYS A 19 6.39 1.71 -11.30
C CYS A 19 5.33 2.62 -11.96
N ILE A 20 5.76 3.44 -12.93
CA ILE A 20 4.91 4.40 -13.66
C ILE A 20 4.28 5.43 -12.69
N GLY A 21 4.97 5.75 -11.59
CA GLY A 21 4.54 6.78 -10.67
C GLY A 21 4.74 8.18 -11.23
N GLN A 22 3.69 9.00 -11.16
CA GLN A 22 3.70 10.39 -11.63
C GLN A 22 3.30 11.37 -10.53
N VAL A 23 2.60 10.88 -9.50
CA VAL A 23 2.07 11.67 -8.39
C VAL A 23 2.25 10.91 -7.09
N VAL A 24 2.11 11.60 -5.96
CA VAL A 24 2.02 10.92 -4.66
C VAL A 24 0.78 10.06 -4.64
N LEU A 25 0.94 8.78 -4.34
CA LEU A 25 -0.15 7.80 -4.28
C LEU A 25 -0.40 7.41 -2.82
N ARG A 26 -1.61 7.66 -2.33
CA ARG A 26 -2.12 7.05 -1.11
C ARG A 26 -2.88 5.78 -1.48
N LEU A 27 -2.44 4.61 -1.04
CA LEU A 27 -3.03 3.32 -1.42
C LEU A 27 -3.56 2.61 -0.18
N LYS A 28 -4.87 2.39 -0.09
CA LYS A 28 -5.48 1.44 0.87
C LYS A 28 -5.37 0.04 0.27
N VAL A 29 -4.53 -0.80 0.85
CA VAL A 29 -4.21 -2.14 0.34
C VAL A 29 -5.42 -3.04 0.46
N THR A 30 -5.83 -3.66 -0.65
CA THR A 30 -6.95 -4.62 -0.71
C THR A 30 -6.47 -6.04 -0.95
N TYR A 31 -5.29 -6.21 -1.56
CA TYR A 31 -4.70 -7.52 -1.78
C TYR A 31 -3.17 -7.49 -1.66
N VAL A 32 -2.64 -8.46 -0.92
CA VAL A 32 -1.22 -8.74 -0.75
C VAL A 32 -0.94 -10.16 -1.25
N PRO A 33 -0.19 -10.34 -2.35
CA PRO A 33 0.18 -11.67 -2.81
C PRO A 33 0.95 -12.47 -1.76
N ARG A 34 0.79 -13.80 -1.74
CA ARG A 34 1.45 -14.68 -0.75
C ARG A 34 2.98 -14.54 -0.72
N TYR A 35 3.59 -14.17 -1.85
CA TYR A 35 5.03 -13.95 -2.02
C TYR A 35 5.49 -12.51 -1.70
N ALA A 36 4.60 -11.58 -1.38
CA ALA A 36 4.96 -10.21 -1.02
C ALA A 36 5.86 -10.11 0.22
N ASN A 37 5.75 -11.08 1.13
CA ASN A 37 6.58 -11.19 2.32
C ASN A 37 7.95 -11.86 2.05
N PHE A 38 8.19 -12.36 0.84
CA PHE A 38 9.51 -12.89 0.47
C PHE A 38 10.43 -11.73 0.09
N LEU A 39 11.23 -11.33 1.08
CA LEU A 39 12.14 -10.17 1.08
C LEU A 39 13.30 -10.23 0.07
N ALA A 40 13.38 -11.26 -0.77
CA ALA A 40 14.39 -11.37 -1.83
C ALA A 40 14.15 -10.39 -2.99
N SER A 41 12.90 -9.94 -3.18
CA SER A 41 12.54 -9.03 -4.27
C SER A 41 12.68 -7.56 -3.87
N ARG A 42 13.29 -6.74 -4.73
CA ARG A 42 13.38 -5.28 -4.58
C ARG A 42 12.04 -4.57 -4.71
N TRP A 43 11.07 -5.24 -5.34
CA TRP A 43 9.73 -4.73 -5.65
C TRP A 43 8.66 -5.75 -5.27
N VAL A 44 7.49 -5.26 -4.86
CA VAL A 44 6.33 -6.05 -4.48
C VAL A 44 5.09 -5.58 -5.22
N ARG A 45 4.33 -6.52 -5.78
CA ARG A 45 3.03 -6.23 -6.38
C ARG A 45 1.99 -6.07 -5.28
N LEU A 46 1.25 -4.97 -5.29
CA LEU A 46 0.12 -4.72 -4.40
C LEU A 46 -1.10 -4.31 -5.21
N GLU A 47 -2.27 -4.63 -4.68
CA GLU A 47 -3.53 -4.07 -5.17
C GLU A 47 -4.19 -3.28 -4.06
N GLY A 48 -4.88 -2.22 -4.44
CA GLY A 48 -5.54 -1.35 -3.49
C GLY A 48 -6.40 -0.29 -4.14
N LEU A 49 -7.03 0.51 -3.28
CA LEU A 49 -7.79 1.67 -3.68
C LEU A 49 -6.91 2.91 -3.48
N GLU A 50 -6.79 3.71 -4.53
CA GLU A 50 -6.23 5.06 -4.40
C GLU A 50 -7.13 5.87 -3.48
N LEU A 51 -6.56 6.50 -2.46
CA LEU A 51 -7.28 7.42 -1.59
C LEU A 51 -7.13 8.84 -2.14
N ARG A 52 -8.26 9.52 -2.28
CA ARG A 52 -8.30 10.95 -2.58
C ARG A 52 -7.70 11.77 -1.42
N PRO A 53 -7.42 13.07 -1.61
CA PRO A 53 -6.94 13.94 -0.54
C PRO A 53 -7.85 13.94 0.70
N ASP A 54 -9.17 13.86 0.50
CA ASP A 54 -10.19 13.76 1.55
C ASP A 54 -10.26 12.39 2.26
N GLY A 55 -9.46 11.41 1.82
CA GLY A 55 -9.42 10.06 2.37
C GLY A 55 -10.47 9.10 1.82
N THR A 56 -11.34 9.56 0.91
CA THR A 56 -12.32 8.68 0.27
C THR A 56 -11.67 7.73 -0.73
N PRO A 57 -12.16 6.48 -0.84
CA PRO A 57 -11.68 5.56 -1.88
C PRO A 57 -12.02 6.07 -3.28
N GLY A 58 -11.00 6.06 -4.14
CA GLY A 58 -11.06 6.36 -5.56
C GLY A 58 -10.97 5.10 -6.40
N ARG A 59 -10.11 5.14 -7.43
CA ARG A 59 -9.93 4.03 -8.38
C ARG A 59 -9.13 2.87 -7.78
N GLU A 60 -9.40 1.67 -8.26
CA GLU A 60 -8.53 0.51 -8.04
C GLU A 60 -7.19 0.68 -8.75
N ARG A 61 -6.14 0.16 -8.12
CA ARG A 61 -4.77 0.24 -8.59
C ARG A 61 -4.08 -1.09 -8.37
N VAL A 62 -3.34 -1.52 -9.39
CA VAL A 62 -2.32 -2.56 -9.29
C VAL A 62 -0.98 -1.86 -9.46
N VAL A 63 -0.11 -1.95 -8.45
CA VAL A 63 1.18 -1.26 -8.45
C VAL A 63 2.32 -2.17 -8.05
N MET A 64 3.48 -1.97 -8.68
CA MET A 64 4.75 -2.55 -8.23
C MET A 64 5.44 -1.52 -7.33
N VAL A 65 5.55 -1.80 -6.03
CA VAL A 65 6.07 -0.91 -5.00
C VAL A 65 7.47 -1.33 -4.58
N ARG A 66 8.37 -0.38 -4.41
CA ARG A 66 9.73 -0.63 -3.92
C ARG A 66 9.66 -1.06 -2.46
N VAL A 67 10.24 -2.20 -2.11
CA VAL A 67 10.21 -2.71 -0.73
C VAL A 67 10.86 -1.72 0.26
N GLN A 68 11.92 -1.02 -0.18
CA GLN A 68 12.57 -0.02 0.67
C GLN A 68 11.65 1.15 1.01
N ALA A 69 10.74 1.57 0.11
CA ALA A 69 9.80 2.63 0.40
C ALA A 69 8.85 2.27 1.56
N ILE A 70 8.43 1.00 1.62
CA ILE A 70 7.58 0.48 2.71
C ILE A 70 8.36 0.44 4.04
N ARG A 71 9.69 0.23 3.99
CA ARG A 71 10.55 0.24 5.18
C ARG A 71 10.83 1.65 5.67
N ASP A 72 11.12 2.57 4.74
CA ASP A 72 11.44 3.96 5.04
C ASP A 72 10.19 4.74 5.51
N SER A 73 9.01 4.38 4.99
CA SER A 73 7.71 4.91 5.38
C SER A 73 6.73 3.77 5.68
N PRO A 74 6.72 3.23 6.92
CA PRO A 74 5.84 2.14 7.31
C PRO A 74 4.36 2.44 7.08
N PRO A 75 3.53 1.42 6.75
CA PRO A 75 2.11 1.61 6.53
C PRO A 75 1.38 2.11 7.77
N VAL A 76 0.42 3.01 7.56
CA VAL A 76 -0.57 3.35 8.58
C VAL A 76 -1.56 2.20 8.67
N ARG A 77 -1.76 1.69 9.89
CA ARG A 77 -2.77 0.68 10.21
C ARG A 77 -3.98 1.38 10.80
N PRO A 78 -4.98 1.78 10.00
CA PRO A 78 -6.22 2.21 10.58
C PRO A 78 -6.72 1.07 11.47
N GLY A 79 -7.02 1.38 12.74
CA GLY A 79 -7.63 0.41 13.65
C GLY A 79 -8.91 -0.16 13.04
N PRO A 80 -9.49 -1.23 13.62
CA PRO A 80 -10.75 -1.75 13.13
C PRO A 80 -11.75 -0.59 13.05
N GLU A 81 -12.17 -0.23 11.84
CA GLU A 81 -13.30 0.69 11.65
C GLU A 81 -14.41 0.10 12.50
N VAL A 82 -14.74 0.75 13.62
CA VAL A 82 -15.91 0.41 14.40
C VAL A 82 -17.06 0.63 13.42
N ARG A 83 -17.54 -0.45 12.81
CA ARG A 83 -18.81 -0.44 12.08
C ARG A 83 -19.84 0.01 13.10
N GLY A 84 -20.20 1.29 13.04
CA GLY A 84 -21.35 1.82 13.75
C GLY A 84 -22.54 0.93 13.43
N ARG A 85 -23.20 0.47 14.50
CA ARG A 85 -24.44 -0.30 14.48
C ARG A 85 -25.53 0.40 13.68
#